data_AF-A0A939XPZ0-F1
#
_entry.id   AF-A0A939XPZ0-F1
#
_cell.length_a   1.000
_cell.length_b   1.000
_cell.length_c   1.000
_cell.angle_alpha   90.00
_cell.angle_beta   90.00
_cell.angle_gamma   90.00
#
_symmetry.space_group_name_H-M   'P 1'
#
loop_
_entity.id
_entity.type
_entity.pdbx_description
1 polymer ?
#
loop_
_entity_poly.entity_id
_entity_poly.type
_entity_poly.pdbx_seq_one_letter_code
_entity_poly.pdbx_strand_id
1 'polypeptide(L)'
;MAKKKENNTLYCSFCGRSDREVELLLPGMNGCICNDCAERAVELSHEYLKKMATSTLTDLDMDSLPKPDEIKAYLDQYVIGQETAKRYLSVAVYNHYKRLNQHRNDDIDIEKSNIIIVGPTGTGKTLLAKTIARMLKVPFAIVDATVLTEAGYVGEDIESLLTRLLAACDYNVAEAERGIVFIDEID
;
A
#
# COMPACT_ATOMS: atom_id res chain seq x y z
N MET A 1 37.55 4.50 61.33
CA MET A 1 37.84 5.02 59.97
C MET A 1 36.65 4.71 59.08
N ALA A 2 35.87 5.73 58.74
CA ALA A 2 34.73 5.62 57.82
C ALA A 2 35.23 5.72 56.37
N LYS A 3 34.84 4.79 55.50
CA LYS A 3 34.96 4.93 54.04
C LYS A 3 33.70 4.41 53.33
N LYS A 4 32.85 5.39 52.99
CA LYS A 4 32.03 5.55 51.77
C LYS A 4 31.29 4.31 51.21
N LYS A 5 29.97 4.23 51.46
CA LYS A 5 29.01 3.49 50.61
C LYS A 5 28.90 4.23 49.27
N GLU A 6 29.38 3.64 48.19
CA GLU A 6 29.02 4.08 46.84
C GLU A 6 27.59 3.61 46.56
N ASN A 7 26.62 4.51 46.71
CA ASN A 7 25.27 4.29 46.20
C ASN A 7 25.34 4.35 44.67
N ASN A 8 25.52 3.20 44.03
CA ASN A 8 25.47 3.08 42.57
C ASN A 8 24.00 3.10 42.13
N THR A 9 23.35 4.27 42.24
CA THR A 9 21.99 4.47 41.73
C THR A 9 22.03 4.35 40.22
N LEU A 10 21.28 3.39 39.67
CA LEU A 10 21.11 3.23 38.23
C LEU A 10 20.08 4.25 37.73
N TYR A 11 20.33 4.79 36.54
CA TYR A 11 19.47 5.80 35.90
C TYR A 11 19.09 5.34 34.50
N CYS A 12 17.88 5.70 34.06
CA CYS A 12 17.45 5.53 32.68
C CYS A 12 18.24 6.46 31.75
N SER A 13 18.84 5.90 30.71
CA SER A 13 19.69 6.62 29.74
C SER A 13 18.89 7.55 28.82
N PHE A 14 17.55 7.39 28.78
CA PHE A 14 16.65 8.17 27.93
C PHE A 14 16.02 9.36 28.67
N CYS A 15 15.53 9.15 29.90
CA CYS A 15 14.83 10.20 30.66
C CYS A 15 15.56 10.69 31.92
N GLY A 16 16.67 10.05 32.31
CA GLY A 16 17.47 10.42 33.48
C GLY A 16 16.88 10.04 34.84
N ARG A 17 15.69 9.44 34.88
CA ARG A 17 15.07 8.99 36.14
C ARG A 17 15.83 7.84 36.77
N SER A 18 15.90 7.82 38.10
CA SER A 18 16.53 6.76 38.88
C SER A 18 15.63 5.53 39.03
N ASP A 19 16.22 4.39 39.38
CA ASP A 19 15.52 3.13 39.71
C ASP A 19 14.42 3.27 40.79
N ARG A 20 14.46 4.33 41.61
CA ARG A 20 13.43 4.59 42.64
C ARG A 20 12.23 5.38 42.13
N GLU A 21 12.36 6.00 40.96
CA GLU A 21 11.35 6.88 40.35
C GLU A 21 10.56 6.17 39.24
N VAL A 22 10.93 4.93 38.92
CA VAL A 22 10.30 4.13 37.86
C VAL A 22 9.95 2.76 38.42
N GLU A 23 8.88 2.17 37.90
CA GLU A 23 8.39 0.86 38.35
C GLU A 23 9.31 -0.29 37.90
N LEU A 24 9.92 -0.14 36.73
CA LEU A 24 10.83 -1.13 36.17
C LEU A 24 11.97 -0.43 35.42
N LEU A 25 13.20 -0.77 35.80
CA LEU A 25 14.41 -0.35 35.10
C LEU A 25 15.12 -1.59 34.52
N LEU A 26 15.21 -1.65 33.20
CA LEU A 26 15.81 -2.74 32.45
C LEU A 26 17.28 -2.41 32.13
N PRO A 27 18.25 -3.19 32.63
CA PRO A 27 19.66 -3.01 32.28
C PRO A 27 19.97 -3.64 30.91
N GLY A 28 20.74 -2.92 30.09
CA GLY A 28 21.30 -3.38 28.82
C GLY A 28 22.83 -3.33 28.82
N MET A 29 23.44 -3.68 27.69
CA MET A 29 24.91 -3.80 27.57
C MET A 29 25.67 -2.51 27.90
N ASN A 30 25.12 -1.35 27.52
CA ASN A 30 25.77 -0.04 27.67
C ASN A 30 24.86 1.04 28.30
N GLY A 31 23.84 0.64 29.07
CA GLY A 31 22.91 1.58 29.70
C GLY A 31 21.63 0.92 30.19
N CYS A 32 20.80 1.66 30.92
CA CYS A 32 19.49 1.19 31.38
C CYS A 32 18.35 1.94 30.68
N ILE A 33 17.19 1.29 30.51
CA ILE A 33 15.96 1.89 29.99
C ILE A 33 14.80 1.58 30.94
N CYS A 34 13.94 2.56 31.24
CA CYS A 34 12.74 2.32 32.06
C CYS A 34 11.54 1.90 31.19
N ASN A 35 10.54 1.29 31.81
CA ASN A 35 9.27 0.90 31.17
C ASN A 35 8.65 2.04 30.34
N ASP A 36 8.46 3.23 30.91
CA ASP A 36 7.86 4.38 30.21
C ASP A 36 8.62 4.77 28.93
N CYS A 37 9.96 4.69 28.97
CA CYS A 37 10.80 5.04 27.82
C CYS A 37 10.81 3.92 26.78
N ALA A 38 10.72 2.66 27.20
CA ALA A 38 10.61 1.53 26.29
C ALA A 38 9.29 1.57 25.50
N GLU A 39 8.16 1.82 26.17
CA GLU A 39 6.85 1.97 25.52
C GLU A 39 6.85 3.13 24.53
N ARG A 40 7.32 4.32 24.95
CA ARG A 40 7.44 5.47 24.04
C ARG A 40 8.40 5.23 22.89
N ALA A 41 9.49 4.49 23.11
CA ALA A 41 10.43 4.16 22.05
C ALA A 41 9.76 3.29 20.97
N VAL A 42 8.92 2.32 21.37
CA VAL A 42 8.12 1.53 20.43
C VAL A 42 7.16 2.42 19.65
N GLU A 43 6.37 3.27 20.30
CA GLU A 43 5.43 4.19 19.63
C GLU A 43 6.14 5.13 18.63
N LEU A 44 7.23 5.76 19.06
CA LEU A 44 8.02 6.64 18.21
C LEU A 44 8.67 5.87 17.06
N SER A 45 9.20 4.67 17.31
CA SER A 45 9.77 3.83 16.25
C SER A 45 8.73 3.52 15.17
N HIS A 46 7.49 3.20 15.53
CA HIS A 46 6.42 2.97 14.57
C HIS A 46 6.11 4.23 13.77
N GLU A 47 6.08 5.41 14.40
CA GLU A 47 5.84 6.67 13.71
C GLU A 47 6.99 7.04 12.73
N TYR A 48 8.24 6.86 13.15
CA TYR A 48 9.42 7.12 12.33
C TYR A 48 9.55 6.12 11.17
N LEU A 49 9.32 4.83 11.42
CA LEU A 49 9.29 3.80 10.38
C LEU A 49 8.16 4.07 9.37
N LYS A 50 6.99 4.50 9.82
CA LYS A 50 5.88 4.89 8.95
C LYS A 50 6.21 6.11 8.08
N LYS A 51 6.92 7.11 8.63
CA LYS A 51 7.40 8.29 7.89
C LYS A 51 8.51 7.94 6.90
N MET A 52 9.40 6.99 7.22
CA MET A 52 10.43 6.50 6.30
C MET A 52 9.82 5.63 5.18
N ALA A 53 8.81 4.81 5.48
CA ALA A 53 8.06 4.05 4.49
C ALA A 53 7.25 4.93 3.53
N THR A 54 6.99 6.20 3.86
CA THR A 54 6.33 7.12 2.92
C THR A 54 7.25 7.55 1.75
N SER A 55 8.55 7.25 1.82
CA SER A 55 9.53 7.47 0.74
C SER A 55 9.73 6.24 -0.16
N THR A 56 9.19 5.08 0.20
CA THR A 56 9.25 3.84 -0.57
C THR A 56 7.92 3.12 -0.40
N LEU A 57 7.04 3.22 -1.41
CA LEU A 57 5.69 2.63 -1.50
C LEU A 57 5.69 1.08 -1.51
N THR A 58 6.57 0.45 -0.75
CA THR A 58 6.64 -0.99 -0.56
C THR A 58 5.84 -1.34 0.68
N ASP A 59 4.60 -1.73 0.41
CA ASP A 59 3.64 -2.41 1.28
C ASP A 59 2.41 -1.55 1.57
N LEU A 60 1.43 -1.72 0.68
CA LEU A 60 0.04 -1.55 1.06
C LEU A 60 -0.21 -2.58 2.17
N ASP A 61 0.05 -2.22 3.43
CA ASP A 61 -0.30 -3.05 4.58
C ASP A 61 -1.77 -3.51 4.42
N MET A 62 -2.06 -4.77 4.70
CA MET A 62 -3.43 -5.31 4.60
C MET A 62 -4.45 -4.48 5.39
N ASP A 63 -4.02 -3.86 6.50
CA ASP A 63 -4.83 -2.95 7.31
C ASP A 63 -5.08 -1.57 6.68
N SER A 64 -4.33 -1.21 5.64
CA SER A 64 -4.45 0.05 4.91
C SER A 64 -5.31 -0.06 3.65
N LEU A 65 -5.71 -1.28 3.24
CA LEU A 65 -6.51 -1.47 2.05
C LEU A 65 -7.96 -1.02 2.31
N PRO A 66 -8.47 -0.01 1.58
CA PRO A 66 -9.82 0.52 1.81
C PRO A 66 -10.87 -0.54 1.52
N LYS A 67 -11.90 -0.61 2.37
CA LYS A 67 -13.00 -1.57 2.20
C LYS A 67 -13.79 -1.26 0.92
N PRO A 68 -14.50 -2.24 0.34
CA PRO A 68 -15.29 -2.01 -0.87
C PRO A 68 -16.28 -0.84 -0.75
N ASP A 69 -16.89 -0.64 0.42
CA ASP A 69 -17.80 0.49 0.65
C ASP A 69 -17.07 1.85 0.63
N GLU A 70 -15.84 1.92 1.12
CA GLU A 70 -15.00 3.11 1.10
C GLU A 70 -14.51 3.43 -0.32
N ILE A 71 -14.12 2.40 -1.08
CA ILE A 71 -13.78 2.55 -2.51
C ILE A 71 -14.98 3.08 -3.27
N LYS A 72 -16.17 2.49 -3.04
CA LYS A 72 -17.40 2.93 -3.70
C LYS A 72 -17.73 4.38 -3.33
N ALA A 73 -17.64 4.75 -2.04
CA ALA A 73 -17.88 6.11 -1.57
C ALA A 73 -16.90 7.13 -2.15
N TYR A 74 -15.64 6.74 -2.38
CA TYR A 74 -14.68 7.58 -3.09
C TYR A 74 -15.06 7.75 -4.55
N LEU A 75 -15.44 6.68 -5.25
CA LEU A 75 -15.90 6.74 -6.64
C LEU A 75 -17.17 7.60 -6.79
N ASP A 76 -18.07 7.57 -5.81
CA ASP A 76 -19.30 8.37 -5.78
C ASP A 76 -19.01 9.89 -5.85
N GLN A 77 -17.82 10.35 -5.42
CA GLN A 77 -17.43 11.75 -5.49
C GLN A 77 -17.07 12.22 -6.91
N TYR A 78 -16.71 11.29 -7.81
CA TYR A 78 -16.22 11.62 -9.16
C TYR A 78 -17.12 11.08 -10.26
N VAL A 79 -17.84 9.98 -10.04
CA VAL A 79 -18.69 9.31 -11.04
C VAL A 79 -20.12 9.22 -10.53
N ILE A 80 -20.99 10.03 -11.14
CA ILE A 80 -22.42 10.09 -10.82
C ILE A 80 -23.15 8.91 -11.46
N GLY A 81 -23.97 8.21 -10.68
CA GLY A 81 -24.67 6.99 -11.13
C GLY A 81 -23.72 5.81 -11.31
N GLN A 82 -24.03 4.86 -12.21
CA GLN A 82 -23.23 3.65 -12.43
C GLN A 82 -23.03 2.79 -11.16
N GLU A 83 -24.04 2.73 -10.28
CA GLU A 83 -23.99 2.04 -8.98
C GLU A 83 -23.52 0.59 -9.10
N THR A 84 -24.02 -0.13 -10.10
CA THR A 84 -23.64 -1.52 -10.36
C THR A 84 -22.16 -1.65 -10.68
N ALA A 85 -21.64 -0.81 -11.58
CA ALA A 85 -20.23 -0.83 -11.98
C ALA A 85 -19.33 -0.46 -10.80
N LYS A 86 -19.65 0.61 -10.06
CA LYS A 86 -18.89 1.02 -8.86
C LYS A 86 -18.80 -0.09 -7.82
N ARG A 87 -19.91 -0.78 -7.54
CA ARG A 87 -19.95 -1.91 -6.59
C ARG A 87 -19.05 -3.06 -7.03
N TYR A 88 -19.18 -3.54 -8.27
CA TYR A 88 -18.38 -4.65 -8.77
C TYR A 88 -16.89 -4.31 -8.82
N LEU A 89 -16.58 -3.11 -9.30
CA LEU A 89 -15.22 -2.62 -9.41
C LEU A 89 -14.57 -2.48 -8.03
N SER A 90 -15.30 -1.99 -7.02
CA SER A 90 -14.80 -1.89 -5.64
C SER A 90 -14.45 -3.25 -5.04
N VAL A 91 -15.31 -4.26 -5.24
CA VAL A 91 -15.06 -5.62 -4.75
C VAL A 91 -13.88 -6.28 -5.47
N ALA A 92 -13.85 -6.18 -6.81
CA ALA A 92 -12.80 -6.80 -7.62
C ALA A 92 -11.41 -6.22 -7.30
N VAL A 93 -11.33 -4.89 -7.15
CA VAL A 93 -10.09 -4.19 -6.77
C VAL A 93 -9.65 -4.57 -5.36
N TYR A 94 -10.56 -4.57 -4.39
CA TYR A 94 -10.26 -5.01 -3.03
C TYR A 94 -9.69 -6.44 -3.02
N ASN A 95 -10.34 -7.38 -3.72
CA ASN A 95 -9.86 -8.76 -3.81
C ASN A 95 -8.52 -8.88 -4.54
N HIS A 96 -8.29 -8.07 -5.58
CA HIS A 96 -7.03 -8.05 -6.32
C HIS A 96 -5.85 -7.70 -5.41
N TYR A 97 -5.96 -6.63 -4.63
CA TYR A 97 -4.88 -6.22 -3.72
C TYR A 97 -4.79 -7.11 -2.48
N LYS A 98 -5.93 -7.64 -1.99
CA LYS A 98 -5.93 -8.67 -0.96
C LYS A 98 -5.09 -9.88 -1.39
N ARG A 99 -5.27 -10.36 -2.64
CA ARG A 99 -4.48 -11.46 -3.22
C ARG A 99 -3.00 -11.14 -3.31
N LEU A 100 -2.63 -9.93 -3.74
CA LEU A 100 -1.22 -9.51 -3.86
C LEU A 100 -0.51 -9.48 -2.49
N ASN A 101 -1.25 -9.24 -1.42
CA ASN A 101 -0.74 -9.17 -0.06
C ASN A 101 -0.88 -10.47 0.74
N GLN A 102 -1.47 -11.53 0.16
CA GLN A 102 -1.59 -12.81 0.85
C GLN A 102 -0.20 -13.41 1.11
N HIS A 103 0.02 -13.84 2.36
CA HIS A 103 1.19 -14.63 2.70
C HIS A 103 0.96 -16.09 2.25
N ARG A 104 2.03 -16.78 1.86
CA ARG A 104 1.99 -18.17 1.36
C ARG A 104 1.38 -19.22 2.32
N ASN A 105 1.06 -18.84 3.56
CA ASN A 105 0.49 -19.72 4.58
C ASN A 105 -1.04 -19.58 4.73
N ASP A 106 -1.70 -18.72 3.95
CA ASP A 106 -3.16 -18.67 3.92
C ASP A 106 -3.71 -19.81 3.05
N ASP A 107 -4.57 -20.67 3.61
CA ASP A 107 -5.24 -21.79 2.92
C ASP A 107 -6.31 -21.34 1.89
N ILE A 108 -6.38 -20.05 1.56
CA ILE A 108 -7.41 -19.46 0.70
C ILE A 108 -6.77 -19.00 -0.61
N ASP A 109 -6.95 -19.78 -1.67
CA ASP A 109 -6.58 -19.38 -3.02
C ASP A 109 -7.53 -18.30 -3.55
N ILE A 110 -7.03 -17.07 -3.72
CA ILE A 110 -7.76 -16.00 -4.41
C ILE A 110 -7.30 -15.95 -5.87
N GLU A 111 -8.22 -16.18 -6.80
CA GLU A 111 -7.93 -16.08 -8.23
C GLU A 111 -7.83 -14.62 -8.72
N LYS A 112 -7.07 -14.41 -9.80
CA LYS A 112 -6.97 -13.10 -10.45
C LYS A 112 -8.31 -12.74 -11.10
N SER A 113 -8.90 -11.63 -10.66
CA SER A 113 -10.14 -11.08 -11.23
C SER A 113 -9.83 -9.93 -12.18
N ASN A 114 -9.87 -10.19 -13.48
CA ASN A 114 -9.90 -9.12 -14.50
C ASN A 114 -11.33 -8.59 -14.65
N ILE A 115 -11.47 -7.35 -15.09
CA ILE A 115 -12.77 -6.67 -15.17
C ILE A 115 -13.00 -6.22 -16.60
N ILE A 116 -14.19 -6.51 -17.14
CA ILE A 116 -14.69 -5.94 -18.40
C ILE A 116 -15.79 -4.95 -18.03
N ILE A 117 -15.68 -3.71 -18.52
CA ILE A 117 -16.67 -2.65 -18.30
C ILE A 117 -17.37 -2.38 -19.63
N VAL A 118 -18.64 -2.78 -19.72
CA VAL A 118 -19.47 -2.56 -20.92
C VAL A 118 -20.40 -1.37 -20.70
N GLY A 119 -20.43 -0.46 -21.66
CA GLY A 119 -21.38 0.66 -21.64
C GLY A 119 -21.16 1.63 -22.80
N PRO A 120 -22.14 2.50 -23.10
CA PRO A 120 -22.02 3.50 -24.17
C PRO A 120 -20.80 4.42 -24.01
N THR A 121 -20.41 5.09 -25.09
CA THR A 121 -19.41 6.16 -25.05
C THR A 121 -19.87 7.31 -24.14
N GLY A 122 -18.92 7.99 -23.50
CA GLY A 122 -19.21 9.14 -22.62
C GLY A 122 -19.84 8.81 -21.25
N THR A 123 -20.01 7.53 -20.89
CA THR A 123 -20.62 7.13 -19.60
C THR A 123 -19.66 7.05 -18.41
N GLY A 124 -18.39 7.43 -18.62
CA GLY A 124 -17.39 7.50 -17.55
C GLY A 124 -16.57 6.23 -17.30
N LYS A 125 -16.53 5.28 -18.24
CA LYS A 125 -15.71 4.05 -18.13
C LYS A 125 -14.24 4.35 -17.83
N THR A 126 -13.61 5.18 -18.66
CA THR A 126 -12.21 5.61 -18.49
C THR A 126 -12.01 6.45 -17.22
N LEU A 127 -13.04 7.21 -16.80
CA LEU A 127 -12.99 8.01 -15.57
C LEU A 127 -13.02 7.12 -14.32
N LEU A 128 -13.81 6.05 -14.31
CA LEU A 128 -13.83 5.06 -13.22
C LEU A 128 -12.43 4.46 -13.01
N ALA A 129 -11.80 3.98 -14.09
CA ALA A 129 -10.47 3.39 -14.03
C ALA A 129 -9.40 4.37 -13.50
N LYS A 130 -9.37 5.59 -14.05
CA LYS A 130 -8.47 6.67 -13.59
C LYS A 130 -8.67 7.02 -12.11
N THR A 131 -9.92 7.07 -11.67
CA THR A 131 -10.27 7.47 -10.29
C THR A 131 -9.78 6.44 -9.28
N ILE A 132 -9.89 5.15 -9.60
CA ILE A 132 -9.40 4.07 -8.74
C ILE A 132 -7.88 4.06 -8.66
N ALA A 133 -7.19 4.17 -9.80
CA ALA A 133 -5.74 4.23 -9.80
C ALA A 133 -5.23 5.39 -8.91
N ARG A 134 -5.88 6.56 -9.00
CA ARG A 134 -5.57 7.72 -8.15
C ARG A 134 -5.84 7.45 -6.67
N MET A 135 -6.95 6.80 -6.34
CA MET A 135 -7.29 6.46 -4.96
C MET A 135 -6.23 5.57 -4.31
N LEU A 136 -5.80 4.54 -5.05
CA LEU A 136 -4.86 3.54 -4.57
C LEU A 136 -3.39 3.98 -4.69
N LYS A 137 -3.13 5.08 -5.41
CA LYS A 137 -1.80 5.60 -5.69
C LYS A 137 -0.89 4.56 -6.34
N VAL A 138 -1.46 3.78 -7.24
CA VAL A 138 -0.76 2.73 -7.99
C VAL A 138 -0.47 3.17 -9.41
N PRO A 139 0.58 2.65 -10.04
CA PRO A 139 0.88 2.93 -11.44
C PRO A 139 -0.30 2.58 -12.35
N PHE A 140 -0.51 3.39 -13.39
CA PHE A 140 -1.66 3.25 -14.28
C PHE A 140 -1.25 3.43 -15.74
N ALA A 141 -1.57 2.45 -16.58
CA ALA A 141 -1.38 2.51 -18.02
C ALA A 141 -2.73 2.46 -18.72
N ILE A 142 -2.94 3.39 -19.66
CA ILE A 142 -4.12 3.40 -20.54
C ILE A 142 -3.63 3.05 -21.94
N VAL A 143 -4.29 2.08 -22.57
CA VAL A 143 -4.00 1.73 -23.96
C VAL A 143 -5.30 1.54 -24.73
N ASP A 144 -5.25 1.91 -25.99
CA ASP A 144 -6.31 1.75 -26.97
C ASP A 144 -6.07 0.42 -27.72
N ALA A 145 -7.04 -0.48 -27.70
CA ALA A 145 -6.90 -1.80 -28.30
C ALA A 145 -6.85 -1.74 -29.83
N THR A 146 -7.36 -0.68 -30.48
CA THR A 146 -7.35 -0.55 -31.95
C THR A 146 -5.94 -0.47 -32.54
N VAL A 147 -4.95 -0.09 -31.74
CA VAL A 147 -3.55 0.03 -32.13
C VAL A 147 -2.81 -1.32 -32.01
N LEU A 148 -3.38 -2.27 -31.27
CA LEU A 148 -2.80 -3.59 -31.07
C LEU A 148 -3.08 -4.45 -32.29
N THR A 149 -2.04 -5.05 -32.85
CA THR A 149 -2.15 -5.95 -34.00
C THR A 149 -1.64 -7.33 -33.65
N GLU A 150 -2.10 -8.34 -34.38
CA GLU A 150 -1.52 -9.67 -34.28
C GLU A 150 -0.04 -9.64 -34.69
N ALA A 151 0.77 -10.47 -34.01
CA ALA A 151 2.22 -10.42 -34.05
C ALA A 151 2.81 -10.27 -35.47
N GLY A 152 3.59 -9.21 -35.67
CA GLY A 152 4.39 -9.01 -36.88
C GLY A 152 3.70 -8.28 -38.04
N TYR A 153 2.49 -7.74 -37.85
CA TYR A 153 1.85 -6.84 -38.79
C TYR A 153 1.77 -5.43 -38.21
N VAL A 154 2.02 -4.42 -39.05
CA VAL A 154 2.12 -2.98 -38.72
C VAL A 154 1.20 -2.55 -37.56
N GLY A 155 1.76 -2.33 -36.36
CA GLY A 155 1.03 -1.94 -35.14
C GLY A 155 1.93 -1.99 -33.89
N GLU A 156 1.38 -1.65 -32.72
CA GLU A 156 2.10 -1.76 -31.44
C GLU A 156 1.99 -3.19 -30.88
N ASP A 157 3.12 -3.73 -30.41
CA ASP A 157 3.20 -5.04 -29.77
C ASP A 157 2.49 -5.03 -28.39
N ILE A 158 1.92 -6.16 -27.99
CA ILE A 158 1.27 -6.32 -26.68
C ILE A 158 2.28 -6.13 -25.53
N GLU A 159 3.57 -6.41 -25.77
CA GLU A 159 4.65 -6.13 -24.82
C GLU A 159 4.87 -4.62 -24.59
N SER A 160 4.44 -3.78 -25.53
CA SER A 160 4.49 -2.32 -25.38
C SER A 160 3.60 -1.85 -24.22
N LEU A 161 2.51 -2.56 -23.93
CA LEU A 161 1.59 -2.28 -22.81
C LEU A 161 2.34 -2.31 -21.47
N LEU A 162 3.07 -3.40 -21.24
CA LEU A 162 3.84 -3.61 -20.01
C LEU A 162 5.03 -2.66 -19.95
N THR A 163 5.63 -2.35 -21.10
CA THR A 163 6.71 -1.36 -21.20
C THR A 163 6.22 0.04 -20.79
N ARG A 164 5.02 0.44 -21.21
CA ARG A 164 4.39 1.71 -20.78
C ARG A 164 4.11 1.74 -19.28
N LEU A 165 3.61 0.62 -18.73
CA LEU A 165 3.39 0.51 -17.29
C LEU A 165 4.72 0.61 -16.52
N LEU A 166 5.75 -0.12 -16.95
CA LEU A 166 7.10 -0.06 -16.34
C LEU A 166 7.69 1.35 -16.42
N ALA A 167 7.55 2.03 -17.57
CA ALA A 167 7.99 3.41 -17.71
C ALA A 167 7.26 4.36 -16.74
N ALA A 168 5.97 4.13 -16.49
CA ALA A 168 5.21 4.87 -15.48
C ALA A 168 5.64 4.58 -14.03
N CYS A 169 6.43 3.52 -13.80
CA CYS A 169 6.99 3.14 -12.51
C CYS A 169 8.49 3.42 -12.41
N ASP A 170 9.09 4.24 -13.30
CA ASP A 170 10.55 4.42 -13.39
C ASP A 170 11.32 3.09 -13.48
N TYR A 171 10.74 2.11 -14.18
CA TYR A 171 11.23 0.73 -14.34
C TYR A 171 11.30 -0.08 -13.03
N ASN A 172 10.57 0.32 -12.00
CA ASN A 172 10.39 -0.47 -10.78
C ASN A 172 9.40 -1.62 -11.02
N VAL A 173 9.93 -2.85 -11.05
CA VAL A 173 9.14 -4.07 -11.28
C VAL A 173 8.13 -4.32 -10.15
N ALA A 174 8.52 -4.10 -8.89
CA ALA A 174 7.66 -4.36 -7.75
C ALA A 174 6.44 -3.42 -7.71
N GLU A 175 6.60 -2.17 -8.15
CA GLU A 175 5.48 -1.23 -8.31
C GLU A 175 4.61 -1.59 -9.52
N ALA A 176 5.24 -2.00 -10.64
CA ALA A 176 4.52 -2.40 -11.85
C ALA A 176 3.64 -3.65 -11.62
N GLU A 177 4.07 -4.60 -10.80
CA GLU A 177 3.27 -5.78 -10.41
C GLU A 177 1.97 -5.42 -9.68
N ARG A 178 1.94 -4.25 -9.03
CA ARG A 178 0.77 -3.69 -8.33
C ARG A 178 -0.01 -2.68 -9.18
N GLY A 179 0.45 -2.42 -10.41
CA GLY A 179 -0.12 -1.46 -11.33
C GLY A 179 -1.43 -1.93 -11.98
N ILE A 180 -2.17 -0.97 -12.51
CA ILE A 180 -3.44 -1.20 -13.22
C ILE A 180 -3.23 -0.91 -14.71
N VAL A 181 -3.62 -1.86 -15.55
CA VAL A 181 -3.69 -1.68 -17.02
C VAL A 181 -5.16 -1.54 -17.42
N PHE A 182 -5.49 -0.46 -18.11
CA PHE A 182 -6.81 -0.21 -18.68
C PHE A 182 -6.71 -0.22 -20.20
N ILE A 183 -7.49 -1.12 -20.82
CA ILE A 183 -7.57 -1.29 -22.27
C ILE A 183 -8.94 -0.75 -22.70
N ASP A 184 -8.94 0.32 -23.52
CA ASP A 184 -10.13 0.93 -24.11
C ASP A 184 -10.34 0.43 -25.56
N GLU A 185 -11.53 0.67 -26.13
CA GLU A 185 -11.87 0.33 -27.54
C GLU A 185 -11.66 -1.16 -27.90
N ILE A 186 -12.11 -2.07 -27.01
CA ILE A 186 -12.06 -3.53 -27.22
C ILE A 186 -13.22 -4.08 -28.08
N ASP A 187 -14.19 -3.23 -28.43
CA ASP A 187 -15.36 -3.60 -29.22
C ASP A 187 -15.10 -3.82 -30.72
#